data_AF-C1DU44-F1
#
_entry.id   AF-C1DU44-F1
#
_cell.length_a   1.000
_cell.length_b   1.000
_cell.length_c   1.000
_cell.angle_alpha   90.00
_cell.angle_beta   90.00
_cell.angle_gamma   90.00
#
_symmetry.space_group_name_H-M   'P 1'
#
loop_
_entity.id
_entity.type
_entity.pdbx_description
1 polymer ?
#
loop_
_entity_poly.entity_id
_entity_poly.type
_entity_poly.pdbx_seq_one_letter_code
_entity_poly.pdbx_strand_id
1 'polypeptide(L)'
;MELKEKLQKVQEKLENANINPDIDLEFFFFDENSNPLTKPYILVKYYPTETDVRESKIELSQSLLNEDVDNIVGFITFQIENFESEIDSVEFGGE
;
A
#
# COMPACT_ATOMS: atom_id res chain seq x y z
N MET A 1 10.35 -19.30 -1.93
CA MET A 1 10.58 -17.99 -1.30
C MET A 1 9.82 -17.98 0.01
N GLU A 2 10.50 -17.67 1.12
CA GLU A 2 9.83 -17.58 2.42
C GLU A 2 8.92 -16.34 2.45
N LEU A 3 7.84 -16.37 3.25
CA LEU A 3 6.91 -15.24 3.35
C LEU A 3 7.62 -13.94 3.76
N LYS A 4 8.60 -14.05 4.66
CA LYS A 4 9.43 -12.93 5.10
C LYS A 4 10.17 -12.29 3.93
N GLU A 5 10.91 -13.07 3.16
CA GLU A 5 11.63 -12.58 1.98
C GLU A 5 10.67 -11.96 0.95
N LYS A 6 9.49 -12.57 0.77
CA LYS A 6 8.47 -12.06 -0.14
C LYS A 6 8.00 -10.67 0.27
N LEU A 7 7.61 -10.49 1.54
CA LEU A 7 7.15 -9.21 2.08
C LEU A 7 8.25 -8.14 2.01
N GLN A 8 9.51 -8.49 2.27
CA GLN A 8 10.64 -7.57 2.11
C GLN A 8 10.82 -7.12 0.66
N LYS A 9 10.68 -8.02 -0.32
CA LYS A 9 10.75 -7.67 -1.75
C LYS A 9 9.58 -6.82 -2.21
N VAL A 10 8.37 -7.08 -1.69
CA VAL A 10 7.19 -6.25 -1.96
C VAL A 10 7.42 -4.83 -1.43
N GLN A 11 7.88 -4.71 -0.18
CA GLN A 11 8.23 -3.43 0.42
C GLN A 11 9.29 -2.69 -0.43
N GLU A 12 10.42 -3.34 -0.74
CA GLU A 12 11.49 -2.72 -1.54
C GLU A 12 10.97 -2.22 -2.90
N LYS A 13 10.16 -3.01 -3.59
CA LYS A 13 9.58 -2.62 -4.89
C LYS A 13 8.62 -1.43 -4.77
N LEU A 14 7.85 -1.34 -3.68
CA LEU A 14 6.93 -0.22 -3.45
C LEU A 14 7.67 1.04 -3.02
N GLU A 15 8.71 0.94 -2.21
CA GLU A 15 9.57 2.08 -1.86
C GLU A 15 10.34 2.61 -3.08
N ASN A 16 10.69 1.74 -4.02
CA ASN A 16 11.31 2.12 -5.29
C ASN A 16 10.30 2.47 -6.39
N ALA A 17 9.01 2.19 -6.18
CA ALA A 17 7.99 2.67 -7.09
C ALA A 17 7.94 4.18 -6.91
N ASN A 18 8.09 4.92 -8.01
CA ASN A 18 8.00 6.37 -8.03
C ASN A 18 6.54 6.80 -7.85
N ILE A 19 5.98 6.49 -6.68
CA ILE A 19 4.62 6.82 -6.25
C ILE A 19 4.56 8.33 -6.02
N ASN A 20 3.35 8.89 -6.12
CA ASN A 20 3.10 10.31 -5.92
C ASN A 20 3.78 10.83 -4.63
N PRO A 21 4.56 11.93 -4.67
CA PRO A 21 5.22 12.50 -3.49
C PRO A 21 4.26 12.89 -2.36
N ASP A 22 2.99 13.12 -2.67
CA ASP A 22 1.93 13.40 -1.69
C ASP A 22 1.35 12.13 -1.04
N ILE A 23 1.96 10.97 -1.30
CA ILE A 23 1.64 9.70 -0.66
C ILE A 23 2.78 9.22 0.23
N ASP A 24 2.42 8.88 1.47
CA ASP A 24 3.27 8.17 2.41
C ASP A 24 2.76 6.73 2.59
N LEU A 25 3.68 5.76 2.57
CA LEU A 25 3.38 4.34 2.73
C LEU A 25 4.02 3.82 4.02
N GLU A 26 3.19 3.32 4.93
CA GLU A 26 3.67 2.61 6.12
C GLU A 26 3.42 1.10 6.00
N PHE A 27 4.48 0.32 6.14
CA PHE A 27 4.46 -1.13 5.98
C PHE A 27 4.32 -1.85 7.32
N PHE A 28 3.16 -2.46 7.55
CA PHE A 28 2.88 -3.29 8.72
C PHE A 28 2.96 -4.76 8.34
N PHE A 29 4.17 -5.22 8.06
CA PHE A 29 4.44 -6.59 7.60
C PHE A 29 4.96 -7.51 8.69
N PHE A 30 5.69 -6.95 9.65
CA PHE A 30 6.40 -7.68 10.68
C PHE A 30 6.06 -7.14 12.07
N ASP A 31 6.11 -8.04 13.04
CA ASP A 31 6.04 -7.73 14.47
C ASP A 31 7.41 -7.22 14.99
N GLU A 32 7.49 -6.77 16.25
CA GLU A 32 8.72 -6.30 16.91
C GLU A 32 9.88 -7.32 16.82
N ASN A 33 9.54 -8.61 16.71
CA ASN A 33 10.50 -9.71 16.60
C ASN A 33 10.89 -10.03 15.14
N SER A 34 10.55 -9.20 14.16
CA SER A 34 10.76 -9.44 12.72
C SER A 34 10.10 -10.72 12.18
N ASN A 35 9.01 -11.15 12.82
CA ASN A 35 8.16 -12.25 12.38
C ASN A 35 7.03 -11.73 11.51
N PRO A 36 6.69 -12.38 10.38
CA PRO A 36 5.60 -11.93 9.51
C PRO A 36 4.28 -11.95 10.28
N LEU A 37 3.51 -10.88 10.17
CA LEU A 37 2.19 -10.77 10.79
C LEU A 37 1.22 -11.76 10.14
N THR A 38 0.24 -12.22 10.91
CA THR A 38 -0.85 -13.07 10.41
C THR A 38 -1.72 -12.34 9.38
N LYS A 39 -1.82 -11.01 9.51
CA LYS A 39 -2.54 -10.11 8.61
C LYS A 39 -1.66 -8.90 8.32
N PRO A 40 -0.66 -9.04 7.43
CA PRO A 40 0.16 -7.92 7.05
C PRO A 40 -0.68 -6.93 6.25
N TYR A 41 -0.39 -5.65 6.39
CA TYR A 41 -1.11 -4.59 5.67
C TYR A 41 -0.20 -3.40 5.40
N ILE A 42 -0.67 -2.53 4.52
CA ILE A 42 -0.04 -1.25 4.20
C ILE A 42 -1.03 -0.17 4.57
N LEU A 43 -0.56 0.86 5.28
CA LEU A 43 -1.31 2.07 5.48
C LEU A 43 -0.84 3.10 4.46
N VAL A 44 -1.75 3.52 3.59
CA VAL A 44 -1.54 4.54 2.57
C VAL A 44 -2.07 5.85 3.14
N LYS A 45 -1.23 6.88 3.21
CA LYS A 45 -1.64 8.23 3.61
C LYS A 45 -1.48 9.15 2.42
N TYR A 46 -2.59 9.68 1.94
CA TYR A 46 -2.60 10.67 0.87
C TYR A 46 -2.88 12.05 1.46
N TYR A 47 -2.10 13.03 1.04
CA TYR A 47 -2.19 14.42 1.49
C TYR A 47 -2.66 15.30 0.31
N PRO A 48 -3.97 15.30 -0.03
CA PRO A 48 -4.47 16.11 -1.14
C PRO A 48 -4.29 17.62 -0.90
N THR A 49 -4.19 18.05 0.36
CA THR A 49 -3.85 19.41 0.76
C THR A 49 -2.93 19.40 1.98
N GLU A 50 -2.28 20.53 2.29
CA GLU A 50 -1.38 20.65 3.46
C GLU A 50 -2.06 20.39 4.82
N THR A 51 -3.40 20.42 4.88
CA THR A 51 -4.17 20.28 6.13
C THR A 51 -5.09 19.08 6.17
N ASP A 52 -5.30 18.40 5.03
CA ASP A 52 -6.18 17.23 4.94
C ASP A 52 -5.33 15.99 4.69
N VAL A 53 -5.64 14.92 5.42
CA VAL A 53 -5.00 13.61 5.26
C VAL A 53 -6.07 12.56 5.11
N ARG A 54 -5.90 11.70 4.10
CA ARG A 54 -6.78 10.58 3.83
C ARG A 54 -6.00 9.29 3.93
N GLU A 55 -6.52 8.38 4.75
CA GLU A 55 -5.85 7.13 5.06
C GLU A 55 -6.64 5.97 4.46
N SER A 56 -5.94 5.05 3.82
CA SER A 56 -6.50 3.78 3.34
C SER A 56 -5.65 2.61 3.81
N LYS A 57 -6.31 1.55 4.24
CA LYS A 57 -5.66 0.32 4.70
C LYS A 57 -5.79 -0.77 3.65
N ILE A 58 -4.66 -1.20 3.10
CA ILE A 58 -4.58 -2.30 2.14
C ILE A 58 -4.16 -3.57 2.89
N GLU A 59 -5.11 -4.46 3.16
CA GLU A 59 -4.84 -5.72 3.84
C GLU A 59 -4.34 -6.79 2.85
N LEU A 60 -3.19 -7.38 3.15
CA LEU A 60 -2.61 -8.46 2.35
C LEU A 60 -3.19 -9.80 2.81
N SER A 61 -4.28 -10.20 2.15
CA SER A 61 -4.93 -11.48 2.40
C SER A 61 -4.01 -12.66 2.07
N GLN A 62 -4.22 -13.82 2.71
CA GLN A 62 -3.43 -15.04 2.42
C GLN A 62 -3.46 -15.43 0.93
N SER A 63 -4.59 -15.25 0.25
CA SER A 63 -4.69 -15.50 -1.19
C SER A 63 -3.74 -14.61 -1.99
N LEU A 64 -3.65 -13.32 -1.64
CA LEU A 64 -2.73 -12.39 -2.28
C LEU A 64 -1.28 -12.73 -1.93
N LEU A 65 -0.99 -13.12 -0.69
CA LEU A 65 0.36 -13.55 -0.28
C LEU A 65 0.83 -14.83 -0.97
N ASN A 66 -0.09 -15.63 -1.52
CA ASN A 66 0.24 -16.80 -2.34
C ASN A 66 0.65 -16.42 -3.78
N GLU A 67 0.31 -15.23 -4.25
CA GLU A 67 0.70 -14.71 -5.56
C GLU A 67 2.19 -14.35 -5.64
N ASP A 68 2.66 -14.10 -6.85
CA ASP A 68 4.01 -13.58 -7.09
C ASP A 68 4.18 -12.14 -6.62
N VAL A 69 5.42 -11.77 -6.28
CA VAL A 69 5.77 -10.44 -5.77
C VAL A 69 5.25 -9.33 -6.69
N ASP A 70 5.43 -9.47 -8.01
CA ASP A 70 4.99 -8.47 -8.97
C ASP A 70 3.46 -8.33 -9.04
N ASN A 71 2.70 -9.41 -8.87
CA ASN A 71 1.25 -9.35 -8.79
C ASN A 71 0.80 -8.62 -7.51
N ILE A 72 1.46 -8.89 -6.38
CA ILE A 72 1.17 -8.22 -5.11
C ILE A 72 1.44 -6.72 -5.24
N VAL A 73 2.61 -6.34 -5.76
CA VAL A 73 2.98 -4.93 -5.98
C VAL A 73 1.98 -4.27 -6.93
N GLY A 74 1.68 -4.89 -8.07
CA GLY A 74 0.71 -4.35 -9.02
C GLY A 74 -0.69 -4.16 -8.43
N PHE A 75 -1.15 -5.10 -7.60
CA PHE A 75 -2.41 -4.95 -6.87
C PHE A 75 -2.38 -3.75 -5.92
N ILE A 76 -1.31 -3.60 -5.13
CA ILE A 76 -1.16 -2.50 -4.17
C ILE A 76 -1.11 -1.16 -4.90
N THR A 77 -0.31 -1.06 -5.97
CA THR A 77 -0.22 0.14 -6.81
C THR A 77 -1.59 0.52 -7.37
N PHE A 78 -2.33 -0.45 -7.92
CA PHE A 78 -3.68 -0.20 -8.42
C PHE A 78 -4.66 0.29 -7.32
N GLN A 79 -4.57 -0.26 -6.11
CA GLN A 79 -5.38 0.20 -4.97
C GLN A 79 -5.02 1.64 -4.57
N ILE A 80 -3.74 2.00 -4.60
CA ILE A 80 -3.27 3.36 -4.32
C ILE A 80 -3.80 4.34 -5.39
N GLU A 81 -3.62 4.01 -6.68
CA GLU A 81 -4.08 4.86 -7.79
C GLU A 81 -5.61 5.07 -7.76
N ASN A 82 -6.38 4.02 -7.47
CA ASN A 82 -7.83 4.15 -7.30
C ASN A 82 -8.18 5.04 -6.11
N PHE A 83 -7.50 4.87 -4.97
CA PHE A 83 -7.74 5.67 -3.78
C PHE A 83 -7.48 7.16 -4.04
N GLU A 84 -6.38 7.50 -4.72
CA GLU A 84 -6.09 8.86 -5.16
C GLU A 84 -7.19 9.40 -6.08
N SER A 85 -7.56 8.62 -7.10
CA SER A 85 -8.58 9.00 -8.09
C SER A 85 -9.95 9.21 -7.45
N GLU A 86 -10.34 8.37 -6.49
CA GLU A 86 -11.59 8.54 -5.74
C GLU A 86 -11.61 9.85 -4.95
N ILE A 87 -10.49 10.23 -4.32
CA ILE A 87 -10.40 11.47 -3.54
C ILE A 87 -10.40 12.69 -4.46
N ASP A 88 -9.58 12.68 -5.51
CA ASP A 88 -9.52 13.78 -6.48
C ASP A 88 -10.88 13.99 -7.17
N SER A 89 -11.56 12.90 -7.55
CA SER A 89 -12.91 12.95 -8.11
C SER A 89 -13.96 13.46 -7.12
N VAL A 90 -13.84 13.18 -5.81
CA VAL A 90 -14.75 13.74 -4.80
C VAL A 90 -14.50 15.23 -4.57
N GLU A 91 -13.24 15.68 -4.64
CA GLU A 91 -12.88 17.10 -4.49
C GLU A 91 -13.21 17.94 -5.73
N PHE A 92 -13.16 17.36 -6.94
CA PHE A 92 -13.37 18.06 -8.21
C PHE A 92 -14.64 17.66 -8.99
N GLY A 93 -15.38 16.63 -8.56
CA GLY A 93 -16.50 16.03 -9.30
C GLY A 93 -17.87 16.21 -8.66
N GLY A 94 -18.16 17.40 -8.15
CA GLY A 94 -19.51 17.81 -7.75
C GLY A 94 -20.15 18.76 -8.77
N GLU A 95 -20.67 18.22 -9.89
CA GLU A 95 -21.69 18.89 -10.73
C GLU A 95 -23.02 18.13 -10.69
#